data_AF-A0A7Y5RLW8-F1
#
_entry.id   AF-A0A7Y5RLW8-F1
#
_cell.length_a   1.000
_cell.length_b   1.000
_cell.length_c   1.000
_cell.angle_alpha   90.00
_cell.angle_beta   90.00
_cell.angle_gamma   90.00
#
_symmetry.space_group_name_H-M   'P 1'
#
loop_
_entity.id
_entity.type
_entity.pdbx_description
1 polymer ?
#
loop_
_entity_poly.entity_id
_entity_poly.type
_entity_poly.pdbx_seq_one_letter_code
_entity_poly.pdbx_strand_id
1 'polypeptide(L)' 'MAPTLRVTGLAVALATASVVVAPTAGAVSSDVVISEVYGGGGNSGATYRNDFVELRNN' A
#
# COMPACT_ATOMS: atom_id res chain seq x y z
N MET A 1 -47.41 0.75 -33.95
CA MET A 1 -46.21 1.29 -33.27
C MET A 1 -46.41 1.10 -31.77
N ALA A 2 -45.75 0.08 -31.19
CA ALA A 2 -45.74 -0.18 -29.75
C ALA A 2 -44.30 -0.63 -29.39
N PRO A 3 -43.64 -0.01 -28.40
CA PRO A 3 -42.27 -0.35 -28.07
C PRO A 3 -42.22 -1.65 -27.26
N THR A 4 -41.42 -2.61 -27.72
CA THR A 4 -41.07 -3.85 -27.02
C THR A 4 -40.26 -3.52 -25.77
N LEU A 5 -40.82 -3.80 -24.59
CA LEU A 5 -40.13 -3.59 -23.32
C LEU A 5 -39.02 -4.65 -23.17
N ARG A 6 -37.79 -4.29 -23.55
CA ARG A 6 -36.60 -5.08 -23.24
C ARG A 6 -36.32 -4.94 -21.75
N VAL A 7 -36.88 -5.85 -20.95
CA VAL A 7 -36.56 -5.95 -19.52
C VAL A 7 -35.21 -6.66 -19.40
N THR A 8 -34.13 -5.90 -19.56
CA THR A 8 -32.78 -6.28 -19.11
C THR A 8 -32.34 -5.25 -18.08
N GLY A 9 -32.92 -5.36 -16.88
CA GLY A 9 -32.63 -4.50 -15.74
C GLY A 9 -31.57 -5.14 -14.84
N LEU A 10 -30.35 -4.64 -15.01
CA LEU A 10 -29.12 -4.83 -14.23
C LEU A 10 -29.31 -5.20 -12.74
N ALA A 11 -28.88 -6.41 -12.35
CA ALA A 11 -28.73 -6.78 -10.94
C ALA A 11 -27.46 -6.12 -10.37
N VAL A 12 -27.63 -5.09 -9.55
CA VAL A 12 -26.51 -4.46 -8.82
C VAL A 12 -26.22 -5.32 -7.58
N ALA A 13 -25.17 -6.14 -7.66
CA ALA A 13 -24.65 -6.85 -6.50
C ALA A 13 -23.84 -5.86 -5.65
N LEU A 14 -24.36 -5.47 -4.48
CA LEU A 14 -23.57 -4.75 -3.47
C LEU A 14 -22.56 -5.73 -2.87
N ALA A 15 -21.30 -5.66 -3.32
CA ALA A 15 -20.20 -6.32 -2.66
C ALA A 15 -19.83 -5.54 -1.39
N THR A 16 -20.18 -6.07 -0.22
CA THR A 16 -19.68 -5.56 1.05
C THR A 16 -18.20 -5.91 1.18
N ALA A 17 -17.31 -4.96 0.90
CA ALA A 17 -15.89 -5.14 1.14
C ALA A 17 -15.60 -5.13 2.65
N SER A 18 -15.14 -6.26 3.18
CA SER A 18 -14.66 -6.36 4.55
C SER A 18 -13.35 -5.58 4.69
N VAL A 19 -13.33 -4.53 5.51
CA VAL A 19 -12.10 -3.82 5.86
C VAL A 19 -11.33 -4.64 6.88
N VAL A 20 -10.23 -5.23 6.46
CA VAL A 20 -9.27 -5.88 7.37
C VAL A 20 -8.35 -4.80 7.93
N VAL A 21 -8.48 -4.50 9.22
CA VAL A 21 -7.55 -3.62 9.94
C VAL A 21 -6.37 -4.48 10.40
N ALA A 22 -5.19 -4.23 9.83
CA ALA A 22 -3.95 -4.86 10.29
C ALA A 22 -3.55 -4.27 11.66
N PRO A 23 -3.02 -5.08 12.59
CA PRO A 23 -2.51 -4.58 13.86
C PRO A 23 -1.33 -3.63 13.62
N THR A 24 -1.25 -2.56 14.41
CA THR A 24 -0.13 -1.62 14.39
C THR A 24 1.10 -2.28 14.98
N ALA A 25 2.19 -2.35 14.21
CA ALA A 25 3.48 -2.79 14.74
C ALA A 25 4.03 -1.72 15.70
N GLY A 26 4.26 -2.09 16.96
CA GLY A 26 4.97 -1.26 17.92
C GLY A 26 6.49 -1.34 17.69
N ALA A 27 7.20 -0.23 17.89
CA ALA A 27 8.66 -0.24 17.85
C ALA A 27 9.19 -1.13 18.99
N VAL A 28 10.06 -2.09 18.65
CA VAL A 28 10.68 -2.99 19.63
C VAL A 28 11.70 -2.29 20.53
N SER A 29 12.18 -1.11 20.10
CA SER A 29 13.08 -0.24 20.86
C SER A 29 12.61 1.21 20.71
N SER A 30 12.54 1.94 21.83
CA SER A 30 12.24 3.37 21.86
C SER A 30 13.43 4.24 21.44
N ASP A 31 14.66 3.70 21.50
CA ASP A 31 15.89 4.47 21.30
C ASP A 31 16.47 4.32 19.90
N VAL A 32 16.22 3.18 19.24
CA VAL A 32 16.67 2.95 17.86
C VAL A 32 15.71 3.66 16.91
N VAL A 33 16.19 4.70 16.23
CA VAL A 33 15.41 5.48 15.26
C VAL A 33 16.05 5.44 13.88
N ILE A 34 15.22 5.57 12.83
CA ILE A 34 15.70 5.68 11.45
C ILE A 34 16.21 7.11 11.21
N SER A 35 17.45 7.25 10.77
CA SER A 35 18.04 8.53 10.36
C SER A 35 17.87 8.80 8.87
N GLU A 36 17.97 7.78 8.03
CA GLU A 36 17.85 7.90 6.58
C GLU A 36 17.26 6.62 5.95
N VAL A 37 16.57 6.79 4.82
CA VAL A 37 16.16 5.69 3.94
C VAL A 37 16.57 6.02 2.52
N TYR A 38 17.33 5.14 1.89
CA TYR A 38 17.62 5.19 0.46
C TYR A 38 17.08 3.94 -0.22
N GLY A 39 16.14 4.14 -1.14
CA GLY A 39 15.55 3.07 -1.96
C GLY A 39 15.80 3.27 -3.45
N GLY A 40 15.75 2.18 -4.21
CA GLY A 40 16.03 2.19 -5.64
C GLY A 40 17.52 2.04 -5.98
N GLY A 41 18.32 1.51 -5.05
CA GLY A 41 19.71 1.16 -5.29
C GLY A 41 19.85 0.15 -6.42
N GLY A 42 20.91 0.32 -7.22
CA GLY A 42 21.21 -0.58 -8.32
C GLY A 42 20.44 -0.30 -9.62
N ASN A 43 19.51 0.67 -9.61
CA ASN A 43 18.89 1.18 -10.82
C ASN A 43 19.85 2.08 -11.62
N SER A 44 19.56 2.27 -12.91
CA SER A 44 20.35 3.18 -13.75
C SER A 44 20.27 4.61 -13.21
N GLY A 45 21.43 5.24 -12.99
CA GLY A 45 21.53 6.57 -12.40
C GLY A 45 21.36 6.61 -10.88
N ALA A 46 21.18 5.47 -10.20
CA ALA A 46 21.15 5.42 -8.74
C ALA A 46 22.53 5.80 -8.17
N THR A 47 22.52 6.63 -7.13
CA THR A 47 23.73 7.05 -6.41
C THR A 47 24.39 5.87 -5.70
N TYR A 48 23.59 4.98 -5.13
CA TYR A 48 24.07 3.79 -4.41
C TYR A 48 23.64 2.49 -5.10
N ARG A 49 24.44 1.44 -4.89
CA ARG A 49 24.21 0.12 -5.50
C ARG A 49 23.12 -0.69 -4.82
N ASN A 50 22.92 -0.50 -3.52
CA ASN A 50 21.96 -1.27 -2.74
C ASN A 50 21.03 -0.31 -2.01
N ASP A 51 19.83 -0.79 -1.74
CA ASP A 51 18.93 -0.15 -0.79
C ASP A 51 19.55 -0.19 0.61
N PHE A 52 19.32 0.85 1.40
CA PHE A 52 19.71 0.86 2.80
C PHE A 52 18.74 1.67 3.65
N VAL A 53 18.75 1.33 4.94
CA VAL A 53 18.13 2.11 6.00
C VAL A 53 19.23 2.40 7.02
N GLU A 54 19.45 3.66 7.32
CA GLU A 54 20.37 4.06 8.38
C GLU A 54 19.62 4.18 9.71
N LEU A 55 20.25 3.65 10.75
CA LEU A 55 19.71 3.63 12.12
C LEU A 55 20.67 4.36 13.04
N ARG A 56 20.12 5.10 14.00
CA ARG A 56 20.88 5.70 15.11
C ARG A 56 20.21 5.43 16.45
N ASN A 57 21.03 5.35 17.49
CA ASN A 57 20.55 5.44 18.87
C ASN A 57 20.51 6.91 19.27
N ASN A 58 19.53 7.28 20.10
CA ASN A 58 19.41 8.64 20.63
C ASN A 58 20.30 8.90 21.84
#